data_AF-A0A934IYS9-F1
#
_entry.id   AF-A0A934IYS9-F1
#
_cell.length_a   1.000
_cell.length_b   1.000
_cell.length_c   1.000
_cell.angle_alpha   90.00
_cell.angle_beta   90.00
_cell.angle_gamma   90.00
#
_symmetry.space_group_name_H-M   'P 1'
#
loop_
_entity.id
_entity.type
_entity.pdbx_description
1 polymer ?
#
loop_
_entity_poly.entity_id
_entity_poly.type
_entity_poly.pdbx_seq_one_letter_code
_entity_poly.pdbx_strand_id
1 'polypeptide(L)'
;SHWLFAVQPKHSHPESPFYRFKQLSIQKRLQSLDSIYEFHKYVESKGYVAVDFYDGSILYDFSKDLTRICDIDFYRLAPSINDMGENFWGARRSKSPEEFILGAPIDARTNVFTMGAIAFGLLGGEMDHSFSKWEANRSLYEVALRAVSKERAHRYKTIDDFINAWNSVKN
;
A
#
# COMPACT_ATOMS: atom_id res chain seq x y z
N SER A 1 20.40 -6.95 2.38
CA SER A 1 19.15 -7.59 1.91
C SER A 1 18.07 -7.41 2.97
N HIS A 2 16.81 -7.19 2.58
CA HIS A 2 15.67 -7.02 3.51
C HIS A 2 15.58 -8.15 4.54
N TRP A 3 15.85 -9.39 4.11
CA TRP A 3 15.78 -10.59 4.96
C TRP A 3 16.73 -10.59 6.17
N LEU A 4 17.85 -9.84 6.11
CA LEU A 4 18.75 -9.69 7.25
C LEU A 4 18.08 -8.92 8.41
N PHE A 5 17.05 -8.13 8.10
CA PHE A 5 16.26 -7.33 9.04
C PHE A 5 14.86 -7.88 9.28
N ALA A 6 14.61 -9.14 8.88
CA ALA A 6 13.45 -9.89 9.36
C ALA A 6 13.65 -10.35 10.82
N VAL A 7 14.91 -10.61 11.22
CA VAL A 7 15.31 -11.01 12.59
C VAL A 7 15.90 -9.84 13.38
N GLN A 8 16.64 -8.94 12.72
CA GLN A 8 17.10 -7.66 13.29
C GLN A 8 15.99 -6.60 13.21
N PRO A 9 16.03 -5.49 13.96
CA PRO A 9 14.87 -4.60 14.03
C PRO A 9 14.70 -3.79 12.73
N LYS A 10 13.74 -4.20 11.90
CA LYS A 10 13.28 -3.52 10.66
C LYS A 10 13.12 -2.00 10.83
N HIS A 11 12.60 -1.56 11.98
CA HIS A 11 12.18 -0.17 12.21
C HIS A 11 13.22 0.72 12.90
N SER A 12 14.33 0.16 13.40
CA SER A 12 15.32 0.94 14.15
C SER A 12 16.77 0.74 13.70
N HIS A 13 17.07 -0.33 12.97
CA HIS A 13 18.44 -0.57 12.53
C HIS A 13 18.82 0.36 11.35
N PRO A 14 19.92 1.14 11.42
CA PRO A 14 20.32 2.08 10.36
C PRO A 14 20.50 1.45 8.98
N GLU A 15 20.99 0.21 8.91
CA GLU A 15 21.13 -0.53 7.65
C GLU A 15 19.85 -1.20 7.13
N SER A 16 18.74 -1.15 7.88
CA SER A 16 17.45 -1.66 7.40
C SER A 16 16.99 -0.83 6.20
N PRO A 17 16.66 -1.44 5.06
CA PRO A 17 16.11 -0.70 3.91
C PRO A 17 14.86 0.10 4.28
N PHE A 18 13.99 -0.45 5.14
CA PHE A 18 12.79 0.24 5.60
C PHE A 18 13.15 1.47 6.46
N TYR A 19 14.09 1.32 7.40
CA TYR A 19 14.56 2.45 8.20
C TYR A 19 15.16 3.55 7.33
N ARG A 20 16.09 3.19 6.43
CA ARG A 20 16.72 4.12 5.49
C ARG A 20 15.69 4.82 4.60
N PHE A 21 14.69 4.09 4.12
CA PHE A 21 13.60 4.65 3.32
C PHE A 21 12.79 5.69 4.12
N LYS A 22 12.48 5.40 5.39
CA LYS A 22 11.77 6.34 6.27
C LYS A 22 12.58 7.62 6.57
N GLN A 23 13.91 7.59 6.44
CA GLN A 23 14.76 8.79 6.54
C GLN A 23 14.78 9.65 5.26
N LEU A 24 14.20 9.19 4.15
CA LEU A 24 14.11 9.99 2.93
C LEU A 24 13.19 11.20 3.14
N SER A 25 13.44 12.25 2.35
CA SER A 25 12.52 13.38 2.28
C SER A 25 11.12 12.91 1.90
N ILE A 26 10.11 13.63 2.38
CA ILE A 26 8.71 13.34 2.06
C ILE A 26 8.49 13.31 0.54
N GLN A 27 9.16 14.20 -0.20
CA GLN A 27 9.09 14.24 -1.67
C GLN A 27 9.51 12.92 -2.33
N LYS A 28 10.61 12.30 -1.89
CA LYS A 28 11.07 11.00 -2.44
C LYS A 28 10.12 9.85 -2.10
N ARG A 29 9.53 9.89 -0.91
CA ARG A 29 8.54 8.90 -0.48
C ARG A 29 7.22 9.07 -1.25
N LEU A 30 6.81 10.30 -1.54
CA LEU A 30 5.68 10.59 -2.43
C LEU A 30 5.94 10.12 -3.87
N GLN A 31 7.14 10.33 -4.42
CA GLN A 31 7.53 9.78 -5.73
C GLN A 31 7.47 8.25 -5.78
N SER A 32 7.79 7.60 -4.67
CA SER A 32 7.65 6.14 -4.54
C SER A 32 6.19 5.71 -4.56
N LEU A 33 5.32 6.42 -3.83
CA LEU A 33 3.87 6.18 -3.86
C LEU A 33 3.29 6.41 -5.25
N ASP A 34 3.74 7.43 -5.98
CA ASP A 34 3.31 7.68 -7.36
C ASP A 34 3.62 6.48 -8.26
N SER A 35 4.84 5.93 -8.17
CA SER A 35 5.24 4.73 -8.93
C SER A 35 4.38 3.51 -8.57
N ILE A 36 4.07 3.35 -7.28
CA ILE A 36 3.23 2.26 -6.78
C ILE A 36 1.81 2.39 -7.30
N TYR A 37 1.23 3.58 -7.20
CA TYR A 37 -0.15 3.84 -7.59
C TYR A 37 -0.34 3.72 -9.10
N GLU A 38 0.56 4.29 -9.91
CA GLU A 38 0.49 4.17 -11.37
C GLU A 38 0.60 2.71 -11.83
N PHE A 39 1.46 1.91 -11.20
CA PHE A 39 1.52 0.48 -11.49
C PHE A 39 0.19 -0.22 -11.17
N HIS A 40 -0.39 0.03 -10.00
CA HIS A 40 -1.64 -0.65 -9.61
C HIS A 40 -2.84 -0.16 -10.42
N LYS A 41 -2.86 1.12 -10.85
CA LYS A 41 -3.83 1.62 -11.83
C LYS A 41 -3.68 0.88 -13.18
N TYR A 42 -2.45 0.64 -13.62
CA TYR A 42 -2.22 -0.15 -14.83
C TYR A 42 -2.73 -1.60 -14.66
N VAL A 43 -2.45 -2.23 -13.52
CA VAL A 43 -2.95 -3.58 -13.18
C VAL A 43 -4.49 -3.62 -13.22
N GLU A 44 -5.16 -2.67 -12.57
CA GLU A 44 -6.62 -2.53 -12.61
C GLU A 44 -7.13 -2.38 -14.05
N SER A 45 -6.47 -1.55 -14.88
CA SER A 45 -6.83 -1.36 -16.29
C SER A 45 -6.68 -2.62 -17.15
N LYS A 46 -5.88 -3.59 -16.70
CA LYS A 46 -5.73 -4.90 -17.35
C LYS A 46 -6.71 -5.95 -16.84
N GLY A 47 -7.62 -5.57 -15.93
CA GLY A 47 -8.60 -6.49 -15.35
C GLY A 47 -8.00 -7.41 -14.29
N TYR A 48 -6.96 -6.96 -13.60
CA TYR A 48 -6.34 -7.69 -12.49
C TYR A 48 -6.56 -6.97 -11.16
N VAL A 49 -6.52 -7.74 -10.08
CA VAL A 49 -6.52 -7.30 -8.69
C VAL A 49 -5.22 -7.77 -8.03
N ALA A 50 -4.54 -6.86 -7.34
CA ALA A 50 -3.35 -7.18 -6.58
C ALA A 50 -3.74 -8.02 -5.35
N VAL A 51 -3.05 -9.14 -5.18
CA VAL A 51 -3.17 -10.03 -4.03
C VAL A 51 -1.75 -10.23 -3.50
N ASP A 52 -1.61 -10.24 -2.18
CA ASP A 52 -0.31 -10.34 -1.49
C ASP A 52 0.65 -9.15 -1.74
N PHE A 53 0.13 -7.97 -2.10
CA PHE A 53 0.97 -6.77 -2.16
C PHE A 53 1.18 -6.16 -0.77
N TYR A 54 2.43 -6.00 -0.37
CA TYR A 54 2.83 -5.35 0.88
C TYR A 54 4.18 -4.65 0.72
N ASP A 55 4.71 -4.05 1.79
CA ASP A 55 5.97 -3.30 1.77
C ASP A 55 7.20 -4.16 1.40
N GLY A 56 7.13 -5.49 1.52
CA GLY A 56 8.18 -6.40 1.05
C GLY A 56 8.21 -6.56 -0.47
N SER A 57 7.10 -6.23 -1.16
CA SER A 57 6.98 -6.22 -2.62
C SER A 57 7.56 -4.94 -3.25
N ILE A 58 8.09 -4.01 -2.44
CA ILE A 58 8.61 -2.71 -2.88
C ILE A 58 10.14 -2.72 -2.82
N LEU A 59 10.76 -2.48 -3.97
CA LEU A 59 12.20 -2.32 -4.10
C LEU A 59 12.53 -0.84 -4.34
N TYR A 60 13.40 -0.27 -3.50
CA TYR A 60 13.88 1.10 -3.65
C TYR A 60 15.39 1.14 -3.91
N ASP A 61 15.80 1.71 -5.04
CA ASP A 61 17.19 1.99 -5.37
C ASP A 61 17.59 3.37 -4.83
N PHE A 62 18.28 3.38 -3.68
CA PHE A 62 18.75 4.61 -3.04
C PHE A 62 19.75 5.43 -3.86
N SER A 63 20.41 4.84 -4.87
CA SER A 63 21.38 5.56 -5.70
C SER A 63 20.72 6.33 -6.84
N LYS A 64 19.51 5.92 -7.24
CA LYS A 64 18.76 6.48 -8.38
C LYS A 64 17.40 7.05 -7.99
N ASP A 65 17.00 6.90 -6.73
CA ASP A 65 15.67 7.20 -6.23
C ASP A 65 14.56 6.53 -7.05
N LEU A 66 14.77 5.26 -7.40
CA LEU A 66 13.85 4.48 -8.26
C LEU A 66 13.10 3.44 -7.44
N THR A 67 11.77 3.45 -7.58
CA THR A 67 10.87 2.44 -6.99
C THR A 67 10.49 1.40 -8.04
N ARG A 68 10.57 0.12 -7.66
CA ARG A 68 10.10 -1.02 -8.47
C ARG A 68 9.23 -1.93 -7.63
N ILE A 69 8.36 -2.66 -8.30
CA ILE A 69 7.48 -3.66 -7.69
C ILE A 69 7.94 -5.05 -8.13
N CYS A 70 7.94 -5.98 -7.20
CA CYS A 70 8.15 -7.41 -7.43
C CYS A 70 7.04 -8.22 -6.75
N ASP A 71 7.12 -9.55 -6.80
CA ASP A 71 6.19 -10.45 -6.09
C ASP A 71 4.73 -10.24 -6.51
N ILE A 72 4.49 -10.35 -7.82
CA ILE A 72 3.16 -10.17 -8.44
C ILE A 72 2.52 -11.49 -8.84
N ASP A 73 3.14 -12.62 -8.49
CA ASP A 73 2.76 -13.96 -8.94
C ASP A 73 1.38 -14.38 -8.41
N PHE A 74 0.93 -13.79 -7.30
CA PHE A 74 -0.39 -14.03 -6.73
C PHE A 74 -1.50 -13.14 -7.27
N TYR A 75 -1.20 -12.15 -8.13
CA TYR A 75 -2.22 -11.27 -8.69
C TYR A 75 -3.25 -12.08 -9.48
N ARG A 76 -4.52 -11.68 -9.36
CA ARG A 76 -5.64 -12.47 -9.89
C ARG A 76 -6.41 -11.67 -10.94
N LEU A 77 -7.06 -12.36 -11.86
CA LEU A 77 -8.07 -11.73 -12.72
C LEU A 77 -9.24 -11.25 -11.86
N ALA A 78 -9.79 -10.09 -12.20
CA ALA A 78 -11.01 -9.56 -11.61
C ALA A 78 -12.24 -9.99 -12.44
N PRO A 79 -13.38 -10.33 -11.81
CA PRO A 79 -13.60 -10.35 -10.36
C PRO A 79 -12.94 -11.57 -9.70
N SER A 80 -12.41 -11.37 -8.49
CA SER A 80 -11.91 -12.45 -7.62
C SER A 80 -12.70 -12.48 -6.31
N ILE A 81 -12.59 -13.59 -5.59
CA ILE A 81 -13.08 -13.72 -4.21
C ILE A 81 -11.95 -14.20 -3.30
N ASN A 82 -12.14 -14.02 -2.00
CA ASN A 82 -11.32 -14.69 -1.01
C ASN A 82 -11.73 -16.17 -0.91
N ASP A 83 -10.90 -17.05 -1.42
CA ASP A 83 -11.11 -18.51 -1.46
C ASP A 83 -10.41 -19.27 -0.32
N MET A 84 -9.77 -18.56 0.62
CA MET A 84 -8.94 -19.14 1.68
C MET A 84 -9.33 -18.66 3.09
N GLY A 85 -10.31 -17.76 3.21
CA GLY A 85 -10.75 -17.18 4.48
C GLY A 85 -9.64 -16.37 5.14
N GLU A 86 -9.38 -16.66 6.41
CA GLU A 86 -8.32 -16.00 7.19
C GLU A 86 -6.91 -16.28 6.64
N ASN A 87 -6.72 -17.39 5.92
CA ASN A 87 -5.44 -17.81 5.36
C ASN A 87 -5.16 -17.23 3.96
N PHE A 88 -6.01 -16.34 3.46
CA PHE A 88 -5.76 -15.67 2.18
C PHE A 88 -4.42 -14.91 2.25
N TRP A 89 -3.69 -14.87 1.14
CA TRP A 89 -2.37 -14.26 1.06
C TRP A 89 -2.37 -12.78 1.49
N GLY A 90 -1.22 -12.26 1.89
CA GLY A 90 -1.06 -10.87 2.34
C GLY A 90 -0.47 -10.73 3.74
N ALA A 91 0.28 -9.64 3.93
CA ALA A 91 0.67 -9.18 5.25
C ALA A 91 -0.53 -8.51 5.96
N ARG A 92 -0.81 -8.89 7.21
CA ARG A 92 -1.92 -8.32 8.01
C ARG A 92 -1.98 -6.78 8.02
N ARG A 93 -0.83 -6.12 7.95
CA ARG A 93 -0.67 -4.65 7.95
C ARG A 93 -1.15 -3.95 6.68
N SER A 94 -1.28 -4.67 5.57
CA SER A 94 -1.78 -4.13 4.29
C SER A 94 -3.06 -4.79 3.79
N LYS A 95 -3.47 -5.92 4.41
CA LYS A 95 -4.73 -6.61 4.11
C LYS A 95 -5.95 -5.78 4.53
N SER A 96 -6.90 -5.67 3.62
CA SER A 96 -8.23 -5.15 3.88
C SER A 96 -9.08 -6.11 4.72
N PRO A 97 -10.12 -5.63 5.42
CA PRO A 97 -11.01 -6.48 6.22
C PRO A 97 -11.63 -7.65 5.43
N GLU A 98 -12.01 -7.45 4.17
CA GLU A 98 -12.58 -8.50 3.33
C GLU A 98 -11.59 -9.62 2.98
N GLU A 99 -10.28 -9.35 3.01
CA GLU A 99 -9.24 -10.36 2.77
C GLU A 99 -9.09 -11.36 3.93
N PHE A 100 -9.92 -11.25 4.97
CA PHE A 100 -10.05 -12.25 6.04
C PHE A 100 -11.36 -13.05 5.98
N ILE A 101 -12.28 -12.69 5.09
CA ILE A 101 -13.64 -13.25 5.06
C ILE A 101 -13.78 -14.17 3.85
N LEU A 102 -14.02 -15.46 4.10
CA LEU A 102 -14.24 -16.45 3.04
C LEU A 102 -15.43 -16.04 2.16
N GLY A 103 -15.24 -16.07 0.83
CA GLY A 103 -16.24 -15.68 -0.16
C GLY A 103 -16.40 -14.18 -0.38
N ALA A 104 -15.70 -13.33 0.38
CA ALA A 104 -15.80 -11.89 0.18
C ALA A 104 -15.17 -11.45 -1.16
N PRO A 105 -15.71 -10.39 -1.80
CA PRO A 105 -15.18 -9.90 -3.07
C PRO A 105 -13.78 -9.30 -2.89
N ILE A 106 -12.88 -9.66 -3.80
CA ILE A 106 -11.54 -9.10 -3.93
C ILE A 106 -11.49 -8.33 -5.25
N ASP A 107 -11.55 -7.01 -5.14
CA ASP A 107 -11.75 -6.09 -6.27
C ASP A 107 -10.97 -4.77 -6.09
N ALA A 108 -11.24 -3.80 -6.95
CA ALA A 108 -10.65 -2.47 -6.89
C ALA A 108 -10.72 -1.80 -5.50
N ARG A 109 -11.83 -1.96 -4.77
CA ARG A 109 -11.98 -1.36 -3.43
C ARG A 109 -11.11 -2.04 -2.39
N THR A 110 -10.78 -3.32 -2.60
CA THR A 110 -9.79 -4.05 -1.82
C THR A 110 -8.41 -3.43 -2.05
N ASN A 111 -8.01 -3.20 -3.30
CA ASN A 111 -6.72 -2.57 -3.57
C ASN A 111 -6.64 -1.09 -3.19
N VAL A 112 -7.75 -0.33 -3.23
CA VAL A 112 -7.78 1.02 -2.66
C VAL A 112 -7.40 0.99 -1.18
N PHE A 113 -7.89 0.02 -0.40
CA PHE A 113 -7.48 -0.15 0.98
C PHE A 113 -5.98 -0.43 1.08
N THR A 114 -5.47 -1.38 0.28
CA THR A 114 -4.05 -1.71 0.25
C THR A 114 -3.19 -0.47 -0.07
N MET A 115 -3.59 0.35 -1.05
CA MET A 115 -2.87 1.58 -1.42
C MET A 115 -2.85 2.62 -0.29
N GLY A 116 -3.95 2.75 0.46
CA GLY A 116 -4.01 3.57 1.66
C GLY A 116 -3.13 3.02 2.79
N ALA A 117 -3.15 1.71 3.03
CA ALA A 117 -2.33 1.07 4.05
C ALA A 117 -0.83 1.21 3.75
N ILE A 118 -0.44 1.10 2.48
CA ILE A 118 0.92 1.38 2.02
C ILE A 118 1.29 2.86 2.23
N ALA A 119 0.36 3.80 1.99
CA ALA A 119 0.58 5.21 2.31
C ALA A 119 0.92 5.39 3.81
N PHE A 120 0.15 4.77 4.71
CA PHE A 120 0.45 4.80 6.14
C PHE A 120 1.74 4.08 6.51
N GLY A 121 2.12 3.00 5.83
CA GLY A 121 3.41 2.36 6.02
C GLY A 121 4.59 3.27 5.66
N LEU A 122 4.49 4.02 4.56
CA LEU A 122 5.58 4.84 4.03
C LEU A 122 5.62 6.27 4.63
N LEU A 123 4.47 6.87 4.91
CA LEU A 123 4.32 8.26 5.38
C LEU A 123 3.76 8.37 6.81
N GLY A 124 3.43 7.26 7.47
CA GLY A 124 2.75 7.27 8.75
C GLY A 124 3.22 6.20 9.73
N GLY A 125 2.30 5.79 10.60
CA GLY A 125 2.46 4.78 11.64
C GLY A 125 2.03 3.36 11.24
N GLU A 126 1.98 3.04 9.94
CA GLU A 126 1.52 1.75 9.42
C GLU A 126 0.09 1.40 9.89
N MET A 127 -0.10 0.49 10.84
CA MET A 127 -1.44 0.16 11.36
C MET A 127 -2.00 1.22 12.32
N ASP A 128 -1.16 2.13 12.83
CA ASP A 128 -1.58 3.30 13.58
C ASP A 128 -1.84 4.46 12.61
N HIS A 129 -3.11 4.61 12.24
CA HIS A 129 -3.60 5.67 11.35
C HIS A 129 -3.82 7.00 12.09
N SER A 130 -3.24 7.23 13.27
CA SER A 130 -3.36 8.53 13.94
C SER A 130 -2.60 9.62 13.19
N PHE A 131 -3.20 10.81 13.10
CA PHE A 131 -2.57 11.96 12.44
C PHE A 131 -1.23 12.36 13.07
N SER A 132 -1.02 12.10 14.36
CA SER A 132 0.23 12.38 15.06
C SER A 132 1.42 11.54 14.56
N LYS A 133 1.16 10.43 13.86
CA LYS A 133 2.18 9.60 13.19
C LYS A 133 2.37 9.96 11.73
N TRP A 134 1.48 10.77 11.16
CA TRP A 134 1.53 11.15 9.74
C TRP A 134 2.56 12.25 9.50
N GLU A 135 3.36 12.09 8.44
CA GLU A 135 4.51 12.95 8.18
C GLU A 135 4.33 13.85 6.95
N ALA A 136 3.27 13.66 6.15
CA ALA A 136 2.96 14.50 4.99
C ALA A 136 1.87 15.53 5.30
N ASN A 137 1.36 16.23 4.27
CA ASN A 137 0.32 17.24 4.47
C ASN A 137 -1.01 16.60 4.96
N ARG A 138 -1.85 17.42 5.61
CA ARG A 138 -3.13 16.97 6.18
C ARG A 138 -4.12 16.45 5.15
N SER A 139 -4.16 17.04 3.96
CA SER A 139 -5.10 16.64 2.92
C SER A 139 -4.79 15.25 2.38
N LEU A 140 -3.50 14.89 2.23
CA LEU A 140 -3.07 13.54 1.89
C LEU A 140 -3.44 12.52 2.97
N TYR A 141 -3.33 12.90 4.25
CA TYR A 141 -3.80 12.07 5.35
C TYR A 141 -5.30 11.75 5.23
N GLU A 142 -6.13 12.74 4.94
CA GLU A 142 -7.59 12.55 4.81
C GLU A 142 -7.94 11.63 3.63
N VAL A 143 -7.21 11.72 2.52
CA VAL A 143 -7.34 10.80 1.38
C VAL A 143 -6.93 9.37 1.76
N ALA A 144 -5.76 9.19 2.40
CA ALA A 144 -5.31 7.87 2.86
C ALA A 144 -6.27 7.26 3.89
N LEU A 145 -6.76 8.06 4.84
CA LEU A 145 -7.68 7.63 5.87
C LEU A 145 -9.01 7.13 5.29
N ARG A 146 -9.52 7.79 4.24
CA ARG A 146 -10.69 7.32 3.51
C ARG A 146 -10.43 6.00 2.79
N ALA A 147 -9.27 5.84 2.19
CA ALA A 147 -8.89 4.62 1.49
C ALA A 147 -8.86 3.40 2.42
N VAL A 148 -8.39 3.57 3.66
CA VAL A 148 -8.34 2.50 4.69
C VAL A 148 -9.61 2.36 5.54
N SER A 149 -10.75 2.90 5.08
CA SER A 149 -12.00 2.74 5.81
C SER A 149 -12.37 1.26 5.97
N LYS A 150 -12.79 0.85 7.18
CA LYS A 150 -13.28 -0.51 7.42
C LYS A 150 -14.50 -0.83 6.55
N GLU A 151 -15.39 0.15 6.42
CA GLU A 151 -16.57 0.07 5.56
C GLU A 151 -16.17 0.23 4.08
N ARG A 152 -16.23 -0.87 3.33
CA ARG A 152 -15.83 -0.91 1.90
C ARG A 152 -16.51 0.16 1.06
N ALA A 153 -17.78 0.44 1.34
CA ALA A 153 -18.58 1.41 0.60
C ALA A 153 -18.07 2.86 0.75
N HIS A 154 -17.37 3.18 1.84
CA HIS A 154 -16.82 4.53 2.09
C HIS A 154 -15.51 4.81 1.34
N ARG A 155 -14.83 3.76 0.87
CA ARG A 155 -13.60 3.87 0.08
C ARG A 155 -13.89 4.43 -1.33
N TYR A 156 -12.84 4.83 -2.04
CA TYR A 156 -12.89 5.10 -3.49
C TYR A 156 -13.32 3.85 -4.25
N LYS A 157 -13.99 4.02 -5.40
CA LYS A 157 -14.53 2.88 -6.18
C LYS A 157 -13.42 2.16 -6.95
N THR A 158 -12.49 2.93 -7.51
CA THR A 158 -11.37 2.47 -8.33
C THR A 158 -10.05 3.00 -7.78
N ILE A 159 -8.94 2.42 -8.24
CA ILE A 159 -7.61 2.95 -7.98
C ILE A 159 -7.46 4.32 -8.65
N ASP A 160 -8.01 4.50 -9.85
CA ASP A 160 -8.00 5.80 -10.53
C ASP A 160 -8.70 6.91 -9.73
N ASP A 161 -9.86 6.64 -9.14
CA ASP A 161 -10.58 7.59 -8.27
C ASP A 161 -9.72 8.00 -7.06
N PHE A 162 -9.02 7.03 -6.46
CA PHE A 162 -8.12 7.27 -5.33
C PHE A 162 -6.91 8.13 -5.76
N ILE A 163 -6.29 7.82 -6.90
CA ILE A 163 -5.15 8.58 -7.44
C ILE A 163 -5.55 10.02 -7.78
N ASN A 164 -6.71 10.21 -8.41
CA ASN A 164 -7.22 11.54 -8.75
C ASN A 164 -7.41 12.38 -7.47
N ALA A 165 -8.00 11.80 -6.43
CA ALA A 165 -8.14 12.46 -5.14
C ALA A 165 -6.78 12.77 -4.50
N TRP A 166 -5.86 11.80 -4.49
CA TRP A 166 -4.50 11.97 -3.96
C TRP A 166 -3.74 13.10 -4.66
N ASN A 167 -3.71 13.09 -5.99
CA ASN A 167 -2.97 14.07 -6.79
C ASN A 167 -3.54 15.48 -6.69
N SER A 168 -4.87 15.63 -6.51
CA SER A 168 -5.49 16.95 -6.34
C SER A 168 -5.06 17.69 -5.07
N VAL A 169 -4.46 16.98 -4.10
CA VAL A 169 -4.04 17.54 -2.80
C VAL A 169 -2.56 17.34 -2.47
N LYS A 170 -1.78 16.76 -3.39
CA LYS A 170 -0.35 16.40 -3.17
C LYS A 170 0.61 17.59 -3.16
N ASN A 171 0.13 18.81 -3.45
CA ASN A 171 0.93 20.04 -3.54
C ASN A 171 2.02 20.17 -2.47
#